data_AF-A0A838V9H0-F1
#
_entry.id   AF-A0A838V9H0-F1
#
_cell.length_a   1.000
_cell.length_b   1.000
_cell.length_c   1.000
_cell.angle_alpha   90.00
_cell.angle_beta   90.00
_cell.angle_gamma   90.00
#
_symmetry.space_group_name_H-M   'P 1'
#
loop_
_entity.id
_entity.type
_entity.pdbx_description
1 polymer ?
#
loop_
_entity_poly.entity_id
_entity_poly.type
_entity_poly.pdbx_seq_one_letter_code
_entity_poly.pdbx_strand_id
1 'polypeptide(L)'
;MTRNLKVLGLALAAMFALTAVAASAAQAVTPEYHCTSTSANCFAESSASPELTGNGKINGSNDHVFNVNGGNVKCTGTTGVTDGAVLKGTAAKTSTSVTLTPTYAGCKAFGVKATVNPEGCTYTLTLVTGGISPYPITTDIKCPAGKKITVTPTGLSCTITVGEQTGLKGITATNVGTEPTHIEANINITGANGKIAYTKTGTECPEGPGSGTNGTYTGHSTITGFEDNSGTKGAKVGLHVF
;
A
#
# COMPACT_ATOMS: atom_id res chain seq x y z
N MET A 1 -50.81 63.63 -24.16
CA MET A 1 -49.85 63.03 -23.21
C MET A 1 -50.13 61.54 -23.10
N THR A 2 -49.12 60.68 -22.97
CA THR A 2 -49.14 59.19 -22.95
C THR A 2 -48.71 58.45 -24.24
N ARG A 3 -47.46 58.64 -24.67
CA ARG A 3 -46.69 57.64 -25.43
C ARG A 3 -45.26 57.74 -24.92
N ASN A 4 -44.66 56.63 -24.45
CA ASN A 4 -43.20 56.36 -24.29
C ASN A 4 -42.85 55.43 -23.11
N LEU A 5 -43.82 54.94 -22.33
CA LEU A 5 -43.54 54.08 -21.16
C LEU A 5 -43.59 52.55 -21.44
N LYS A 6 -43.16 52.09 -22.62
CA LYS A 6 -43.15 50.64 -22.96
C LYS A 6 -41.79 50.07 -23.36
N VAL A 7 -40.74 50.89 -23.42
CA VAL A 7 -39.42 50.44 -23.94
C VAL A 7 -38.40 50.18 -22.82
N LEU A 8 -38.68 50.58 -21.57
CA LEU A 8 -37.75 50.39 -20.45
C LEU A 8 -37.89 49.05 -19.69
N GLY A 9 -38.84 48.19 -20.09
CA GLY A 9 -39.10 46.92 -19.38
C GLY A 9 -38.28 45.72 -19.87
N LEU A 10 -37.68 45.80 -21.07
CA LEU A 10 -37.03 44.65 -21.71
C LEU A 10 -35.50 44.60 -21.58
N ALA A 11 -34.87 45.61 -20.97
CA ALA A 11 -33.41 45.64 -20.79
C ALA A 11 -32.93 45.01 -19.47
N LEU A 12 -33.82 44.81 -18.49
CA LEU A 12 -33.42 44.31 -17.17
C LEU A 12 -33.55 42.79 -16.98
N ALA A 13 -34.17 42.08 -17.94
CA ALA A 13 -34.34 40.62 -17.89
C ALA A 13 -33.21 39.83 -18.60
N ALA A 14 -32.20 40.53 -19.15
CA ALA A 14 -31.07 39.89 -19.84
C ALA A 14 -29.81 39.74 -18.95
N MET A 15 -29.79 40.31 -17.74
CA MET A 15 -28.60 40.28 -16.86
C MET A 15 -28.59 39.15 -15.81
N PHE A 16 -29.60 38.28 -15.77
CA PHE A 16 -29.65 37.14 -14.84
C PHE A 16 -29.42 35.76 -15.49
N ALA A 17 -29.10 35.70 -16.79
CA ALA A 17 -28.89 34.43 -17.50
C ALA A 17 -27.41 34.00 -17.62
N LEU A 18 -26.47 34.76 -17.05
CA LEU A 18 -25.02 34.51 -17.15
C LEU A 18 -24.34 34.09 -15.85
N THR A 19 -25.09 33.75 -14.79
CA THR A 19 -24.54 32.88 -13.74
C THR A 19 -24.58 31.43 -14.23
N ALA A 20 -23.98 31.20 -15.41
CA ALA A 20 -23.59 29.89 -15.86
C ALA A 20 -22.55 29.41 -14.87
N VAL A 21 -23.03 28.61 -13.92
CA VAL A 21 -22.32 27.63 -13.11
C VAL A 21 -20.87 27.50 -13.57
N ALA A 22 -19.98 28.32 -13.00
CA ALA A 22 -18.62 27.91 -12.78
C ALA A 22 -18.73 26.80 -11.74
N ALA A 23 -19.18 25.62 -12.17
CA ALA A 23 -18.80 24.39 -11.53
C ALA A 23 -17.29 24.45 -11.64
N SER A 24 -16.65 24.93 -10.58
CA SER A 24 -15.27 24.58 -10.29
C SER A 24 -15.25 23.07 -10.46
N ALA A 25 -14.79 22.62 -11.63
CA ALA A 25 -14.26 21.31 -11.79
C ALA A 25 -13.13 21.29 -10.77
N ALA A 26 -13.47 20.88 -9.54
CA ALA A 26 -12.51 20.37 -8.60
C ALA A 26 -11.90 19.21 -9.37
N GLN A 27 -10.84 19.50 -10.13
CA GLN A 27 -9.99 18.47 -10.69
C GLN A 27 -9.59 17.69 -9.46
N ALA A 28 -10.14 16.48 -9.32
CA ALA A 28 -9.78 15.60 -8.23
C ALA A 28 -8.28 15.37 -8.43
N VAL A 29 -7.47 16.10 -7.65
CA VAL A 29 -6.02 15.97 -7.68
C VAL A 29 -5.77 14.50 -7.42
N THR A 30 -5.20 13.84 -8.42
CA THR A 30 -4.87 12.44 -8.31
C THR A 30 -3.52 12.40 -7.63
N PRO A 31 -3.43 11.83 -6.42
CA PRO A 31 -2.15 11.78 -5.76
C PRO A 31 -1.17 10.96 -6.61
N GLU A 32 0.07 11.44 -6.72
CA GLU A 32 1.13 10.79 -7.48
C GLU A 32 2.33 10.50 -6.59
N TYR A 33 2.95 9.34 -6.77
CA TYR A 33 4.31 9.09 -6.32
C TYR A 33 5.25 9.94 -7.17
N HIS A 34 5.97 10.86 -6.53
CA HIS A 34 7.12 11.53 -7.10
C HIS A 34 8.39 10.87 -6.60
N CYS A 35 9.34 10.73 -7.51
CA CYS A 35 10.70 10.44 -7.15
C CYS A 35 11.66 11.50 -7.67
N THR A 36 12.55 12.00 -6.83
CA THR A 36 13.48 13.08 -7.19
C THR A 36 14.71 12.59 -7.98
N SER A 37 14.69 11.35 -8.50
CA SER A 37 15.82 10.77 -9.23
C SER A 37 16.17 11.57 -10.49
N THR A 38 17.46 11.57 -10.79
CA THR A 38 17.99 12.07 -12.07
C THR A 38 17.71 11.11 -13.23
N SER A 39 17.42 9.84 -12.94
CA SER A 39 17.02 8.80 -13.89
C SER A 39 15.51 8.84 -14.19
N ALA A 40 15.10 8.19 -15.28
CA ALA A 40 13.68 8.10 -15.67
C ALA A 40 12.85 7.23 -14.69
N ASN A 41 13.52 6.36 -13.94
CA ASN A 41 12.92 5.40 -13.01
C ASN A 41 13.60 5.50 -11.65
N CYS A 42 12.87 5.09 -10.62
CA CYS A 42 13.39 4.94 -9.26
C CYS A 42 13.15 3.54 -8.73
N PHE A 43 14.05 3.11 -7.85
CA PHE A 43 13.90 1.86 -7.14
C PHE A 43 13.23 2.15 -5.80
N ALA A 44 12.11 1.50 -5.54
CA ALA A 44 11.40 1.58 -4.28
C ALA A 44 11.72 0.34 -3.46
N GLU A 45 12.27 0.52 -2.27
CA GLU A 45 12.47 -0.55 -1.30
C GLU A 45 11.68 -0.23 -0.04
N SER A 46 10.78 -1.14 0.33
CA SER A 46 10.15 -1.13 1.63
C SER A 46 10.95 -2.01 2.57
N SER A 47 11.16 -1.52 3.77
CA SER A 47 11.65 -2.33 4.87
C SER A 47 10.60 -2.35 5.97
N ALA A 48 10.36 -3.52 6.54
CA ALA A 48 9.80 -3.66 7.88
C ALA A 48 10.85 -3.20 8.90
N SER A 49 11.29 -1.94 8.82
CA SER A 49 12.31 -1.39 9.72
C SER A 49 11.70 -0.33 10.60
N PRO A 50 11.97 -0.33 11.92
CA PRO A 50 11.98 0.92 12.66
C PRO A 50 13.10 1.78 12.07
N GLU A 51 12.80 3.03 11.70
CA GLU A 51 13.89 3.99 11.60
C GLU A 51 14.51 4.16 13.00
N LEU A 52 15.81 3.94 13.11
CA LEU A 52 16.59 4.41 14.25
C LEU A 52 16.59 5.94 14.20
N THR A 53 15.62 6.57 14.85
CA THR A 53 15.78 7.96 15.26
C THR A 53 16.96 8.02 16.24
N GLY A 54 17.78 9.06 16.14
CA GLY A 54 19.14 9.18 16.68
C GLY A 54 19.35 9.07 18.20
N ASN A 55 18.49 8.36 18.95
CA ASN A 55 18.65 8.04 20.37
C ASN A 55 18.23 6.60 20.74
N GLY A 56 18.15 5.65 19.79
CA GLY A 56 18.13 4.22 20.11
C GLY A 56 16.87 3.69 20.84
N LYS A 57 15.70 4.31 20.65
CA LYS A 57 14.41 3.76 21.08
C LYS A 57 13.58 3.31 19.88
N ILE A 58 13.25 2.02 19.83
CA ILE A 58 12.25 1.46 18.91
C ILE A 58 10.87 1.82 19.49
N ASN A 59 10.07 2.59 18.77
CA ASN A 59 8.70 2.87 19.14
C ASN A 59 7.77 2.06 18.21
N GLY A 60 6.97 1.16 18.78
CA GLY A 60 5.97 0.36 18.06
C GLY A 60 6.47 -1.01 17.55
N SER A 61 5.65 -2.05 17.72
CA SER A 61 5.90 -3.38 17.13
C SER A 61 5.56 -3.31 15.63
N ASN A 62 6.59 -3.24 14.79
CA ASN A 62 6.49 -3.17 13.32
C ASN A 62 6.27 -4.55 12.67
N ASP A 63 5.57 -5.45 13.37
CA ASP A 63 5.41 -6.83 12.91
C ASP A 63 4.37 -6.87 11.79
N HIS A 64 4.76 -7.45 10.65
CA HIS A 64 3.80 -7.80 9.61
C HIS A 64 3.05 -9.05 10.05
N VAL A 65 1.77 -8.89 10.38
CA VAL A 65 0.92 -9.95 10.91
C VAL A 65 -0.23 -10.23 9.94
N PHE A 66 -0.24 -11.44 9.40
CA PHE A 66 -1.36 -12.00 8.65
C PHE A 66 -2.17 -12.93 9.56
N ASN A 67 -3.41 -12.55 9.87
CA ASN A 67 -4.30 -13.37 10.67
C ASN A 67 -5.24 -14.17 9.76
N VAL A 68 -5.40 -15.44 10.12
CA VAL A 68 -6.34 -16.39 9.51
C VAL A 68 -7.14 -17.04 10.63
N ASN A 69 -8.17 -17.79 10.26
CA ASN A 69 -8.95 -18.58 11.21
C ASN A 69 -8.06 -19.59 11.91
N GLY A 70 -8.04 -19.54 13.25
CA GLY A 70 -7.25 -20.40 14.12
C GLY A 70 -5.80 -19.94 14.37
N GLY A 71 -5.32 -18.83 13.79
CA GLY A 71 -3.99 -18.33 14.14
C GLY A 71 -3.42 -17.24 13.23
N ASN A 72 -2.10 -17.02 13.32
CA ASN A 72 -1.44 -15.96 12.57
C ASN A 72 -0.09 -16.39 12.00
N VAL A 73 0.31 -15.68 10.94
CA VAL A 73 1.64 -15.67 10.36
C VAL A 73 2.26 -14.31 10.68
N LYS A 74 3.39 -14.31 11.36
CA LYS A 74 4.13 -13.10 11.74
C LYS A 74 5.50 -13.13 11.09
N CYS A 75 5.85 -12.09 10.36
CA CYS A 75 7.20 -11.88 9.87
C CYS A 75 7.77 -10.67 10.61
N THR A 76 8.57 -10.94 11.65
CA THR A 76 9.15 -9.92 12.51
C THR A 76 10.53 -9.55 11.96
N GLY A 77 10.76 -8.28 11.67
CA GLY A 77 12.11 -7.80 11.44
C GLY A 77 12.89 -7.75 12.75
N THR A 78 14.05 -8.39 12.80
CA THR A 78 15.01 -8.20 13.90
C THR A 78 15.89 -6.99 13.58
N THR A 79 16.09 -6.12 14.56
CA THR A 79 16.90 -4.91 14.39
C THR A 79 18.31 -5.30 13.94
N GLY A 80 18.75 -4.81 12.78
CA GLY A 80 20.08 -5.07 12.24
C GLY A 80 20.23 -6.36 11.42
N VAL A 81 19.16 -7.12 11.20
CA VAL A 81 19.14 -8.24 10.25
C VAL A 81 18.11 -7.94 9.16
N THR A 82 18.41 -8.27 7.91
CA THR A 82 17.44 -8.27 6.79
C THR A 82 16.38 -9.38 6.94
N ASP A 83 15.90 -9.61 8.16
CA ASP A 83 14.82 -10.52 8.49
C ASP A 83 13.49 -9.74 8.46
N GLY A 84 12.37 -10.39 8.16
CA GLY A 84 11.05 -9.77 8.05
C GLY A 84 10.52 -9.70 6.62
N ALA A 85 9.53 -8.83 6.39
CA ALA A 85 8.98 -8.58 5.05
C ALA A 85 9.71 -7.38 4.41
N VAL A 86 10.31 -7.62 3.24
CA VAL A 86 10.98 -6.60 2.43
C VAL A 86 10.30 -6.57 1.08
N LEU A 87 9.90 -5.40 0.60
CA LEU A 87 9.31 -5.26 -0.73
C LEU A 87 10.28 -4.47 -1.62
N LYS A 88 10.57 -4.95 -2.82
CA LYS A 88 11.45 -4.25 -3.77
C LYS A 88 10.76 -4.08 -5.11
N GLY A 89 10.85 -2.90 -5.70
CA GLY A 89 10.26 -2.65 -7.00
C GLY A 89 10.85 -1.46 -7.70
N THR A 90 10.35 -1.21 -8.90
CA THR A 90 10.72 -0.05 -9.71
C THR A 90 9.45 0.76 -9.95
N ALA A 91 9.54 2.06 -9.73
CA ALA A 91 8.50 3.03 -10.06
C ALA A 91 9.01 3.96 -11.16
N ALA A 92 8.12 4.44 -12.01
CA ALA A 92 8.44 5.58 -12.86
C ALA A 92 8.66 6.81 -11.98
N LYS A 93 9.43 7.79 -12.49
CA LYS A 93 9.69 9.07 -11.80
C LYS A 93 8.41 9.75 -11.27
N THR A 94 7.33 9.64 -12.04
CA THR A 94 5.99 10.07 -11.64
C THR A 94 5.02 8.95 -11.96
N SER A 95 4.24 8.50 -10.98
CA SER A 95 3.29 7.40 -11.17
C SER A 95 2.17 7.42 -10.13
N THR A 96 1.01 6.91 -10.49
CA THR A 96 -0.09 6.69 -9.54
C THR A 96 -0.03 5.32 -8.87
N SER A 97 0.89 4.45 -9.31
CA SER A 97 1.05 3.10 -8.80
C SER A 97 2.49 2.63 -8.79
N VAL A 98 2.86 1.84 -7.78
CA VAL A 98 4.15 1.14 -7.70
C VAL A 98 3.93 -0.37 -7.60
N THR A 99 4.70 -1.15 -8.35
CA THR A 99 4.71 -2.61 -8.25
C THR A 99 5.92 -3.06 -7.47
N LEU A 100 5.69 -3.85 -6.41
CA LEU A 100 6.70 -4.33 -5.50
C LEU A 100 6.70 -5.85 -5.44
N THR A 101 7.89 -6.43 -5.40
CA THR A 101 8.12 -7.86 -5.23
C THR A 101 8.48 -8.14 -3.77
N PRO A 102 7.70 -8.95 -3.05
CA PRO A 102 7.99 -9.30 -1.68
C PRO A 102 9.11 -10.32 -1.54
N THR A 103 9.87 -10.20 -0.47
CA THR A 103 10.78 -11.20 0.08
C THR A 103 10.50 -11.32 1.57
N TYR A 104 10.47 -12.55 2.08
CA TYR A 104 10.12 -12.83 3.47
C TYR A 104 11.22 -13.65 4.15
N ALA A 105 11.58 -13.23 5.35
CA ALA A 105 12.52 -13.90 6.23
C ALA A 105 12.05 -13.82 7.68
N GLY A 106 12.60 -14.68 8.55
CA GLY A 106 12.28 -14.67 9.98
C GLY A 106 10.82 -14.98 10.36
N CYS A 107 10.01 -15.51 9.44
CA CYS A 107 8.58 -15.69 9.67
C CYS A 107 8.27 -16.86 10.61
N LYS A 108 7.18 -16.70 11.35
CA LYS A 108 6.54 -17.75 12.15
C LYS A 108 5.08 -17.88 11.75
N ALA A 109 4.57 -19.10 11.68
CA ALA A 109 3.15 -19.39 11.51
C ALA A 109 2.72 -20.28 12.65
N PHE A 110 1.64 -19.90 13.35
CA PHE A 110 1.12 -20.66 14.49
C PHE A 110 2.15 -20.90 15.60
N GLY A 111 3.08 -19.94 15.78
CA GLY A 111 4.14 -20.01 16.79
C GLY A 111 5.40 -20.76 16.38
N VAL A 112 5.37 -21.54 15.29
CA VAL A 112 6.56 -22.26 14.77
C VAL A 112 7.19 -21.52 13.60
N LYS A 113 8.48 -21.75 13.33
CA LYS A 113 9.19 -21.17 12.18
C LYS A 113 8.45 -21.51 10.88
N ALA A 114 8.28 -20.56 9.98
CA ALA A 114 7.61 -20.76 8.71
C ALA A 114 8.41 -20.19 7.54
N THR A 115 8.28 -20.84 6.39
CA THR A 115 8.76 -20.32 5.11
C THR A 115 7.59 -19.67 4.39
N VAL A 116 7.77 -18.44 3.91
CA VAL A 116 6.80 -17.76 3.06
C VAL A 116 7.41 -17.63 1.66
N ASN A 117 6.84 -18.35 0.70
CA ASN A 117 7.26 -18.31 -0.69
C ASN A 117 6.24 -17.52 -1.51
N PRO A 118 6.60 -16.35 -2.06
CA PRO A 118 5.70 -15.56 -2.89
C PRO A 118 5.47 -16.14 -4.29
N GLU A 119 6.26 -17.12 -4.76
CA GLU A 119 6.14 -17.74 -6.08
C GLU A 119 6.06 -16.77 -7.27
N GLY A 120 6.73 -15.61 -7.16
CA GLY A 120 6.70 -14.55 -8.17
C GLY A 120 5.47 -13.65 -8.13
N CYS A 121 4.60 -13.79 -7.12
CA CYS A 121 3.54 -12.83 -6.88
C CYS A 121 4.13 -11.46 -6.53
N THR A 122 3.45 -10.40 -6.97
CA THR A 122 3.81 -9.00 -6.74
C THR A 122 2.64 -8.25 -6.11
N TYR A 123 2.94 -7.12 -5.47
CA TYR A 123 1.97 -6.18 -4.94
C TYR A 123 1.95 -4.91 -5.78
N THR A 124 0.79 -4.53 -6.29
CA THR A 124 0.62 -3.22 -6.94
C THR A 124 -0.08 -2.30 -5.96
N LEU A 125 0.63 -1.28 -5.47
CA LEU A 125 0.09 -0.23 -4.61
C LEU A 125 -0.37 0.92 -5.49
N THR A 126 -1.65 1.26 -5.45
CA THR A 126 -2.24 2.34 -6.28
C THR A 126 -2.81 3.41 -5.37
N LEU A 127 -2.43 4.66 -5.62
CA LEU A 127 -2.97 5.82 -4.93
C LEU A 127 -4.42 6.06 -5.35
N VAL A 128 -5.29 6.31 -4.37
CA VAL A 128 -6.72 6.56 -4.64
C VAL A 128 -6.92 8.02 -5.04
N THR A 129 -7.55 8.24 -6.20
CA THR A 129 -7.91 9.57 -6.72
C THR A 129 -8.70 10.40 -5.69
N GLY A 130 -8.31 11.66 -5.50
CA GLY A 130 -8.93 12.55 -4.52
C GLY A 130 -8.58 12.23 -3.06
N GLY A 131 -7.68 11.27 -2.82
CA GLY A 131 -7.15 10.98 -1.49
C GLY A 131 -6.27 12.13 -0.98
N ILE A 132 -6.47 12.52 0.28
CA ILE A 132 -5.64 13.49 0.99
C ILE A 132 -4.85 12.79 2.09
N SER A 133 -3.70 13.35 2.47
CA SER A 133 -2.84 12.79 3.52
C SER A 133 -3.62 12.51 4.82
N PRO A 134 -3.53 11.31 5.42
CA PRO A 134 -2.73 10.17 4.95
C PRO A 134 -3.36 9.53 3.71
N TYR A 135 -2.56 9.42 2.64
CA TYR A 135 -3.03 9.09 1.30
C TYR A 135 -3.54 7.64 1.23
N PRO A 136 -4.83 7.43 0.90
CA PRO A 136 -5.38 6.09 0.78
C PRO A 136 -4.77 5.34 -0.42
N ILE A 137 -4.42 4.08 -0.19
CA ILE A 137 -3.84 3.17 -1.18
C ILE A 137 -4.75 1.94 -1.33
N THR A 138 -5.02 1.55 -2.58
CA THR A 138 -5.53 0.21 -2.92
C THR A 138 -4.38 -0.72 -3.28
N THR A 139 -4.53 -2.00 -2.99
CA THR A 139 -3.51 -3.02 -3.23
C THR A 139 -4.07 -4.19 -3.99
N ASP A 140 -3.34 -4.58 -5.04
CA ASP A 140 -3.57 -5.82 -5.77
C ASP A 140 -2.44 -6.80 -5.50
N ILE A 141 -2.79 -8.05 -5.23
CA ILE A 141 -1.86 -9.18 -5.24
C ILE A 141 -1.96 -9.80 -6.63
N LYS A 142 -0.91 -9.68 -7.43
CA LYS A 142 -0.86 -10.26 -8.79
C LYS A 142 0.08 -11.45 -8.79
N CYS A 143 -0.41 -12.61 -9.17
CA CYS A 143 0.37 -13.84 -9.21
C CYS A 143 0.45 -14.37 -10.65
N PRO A 144 1.58 -14.97 -11.07
CA PRO A 144 1.62 -15.71 -12.33
C PRO A 144 0.56 -16.82 -12.35
N ALA A 145 0.15 -17.25 -13.56
CA ALA A 145 -0.89 -18.27 -13.72
C ALA A 145 -0.59 -19.54 -12.89
N GLY A 146 -1.54 -19.92 -12.03
CA GLY A 146 -1.43 -21.09 -11.14
C GLY A 146 -0.50 -20.93 -9.94
N LYS A 147 0.14 -19.77 -9.75
CA LYS A 147 1.02 -19.48 -8.60
C LYS A 147 0.29 -18.80 -7.46
N LYS A 148 0.78 -19.00 -6.24
CA LYS A 148 0.20 -18.43 -5.02
C LYS A 148 1.30 -18.11 -4.02
N ILE A 149 1.05 -17.12 -3.16
CA ILE A 149 1.89 -16.93 -1.98
C ILE A 149 1.60 -18.10 -1.03
N THR A 150 2.63 -18.85 -0.67
CA THR A 150 2.52 -20.07 0.11
C THR A 150 3.27 -19.92 1.43
N VAL A 151 2.60 -20.25 2.54
CA VAL A 151 3.19 -20.29 3.89
C VAL A 151 3.23 -21.73 4.37
N THR A 152 4.42 -22.20 4.70
CA THR A 152 4.67 -23.56 5.19
C THR A 152 5.33 -23.49 6.57
N PRO A 153 4.58 -23.71 7.67
CA PRO A 153 5.14 -23.85 9.00
C PRO A 153 6.00 -25.12 9.09
N THR A 154 7.13 -25.03 9.79
CA THR A 154 8.08 -26.14 9.97
C THR A 154 7.52 -27.12 10.99
N GLY A 155 7.47 -28.40 10.64
CA GLY A 155 6.99 -29.45 11.53
C GLY A 155 5.48 -29.52 11.68
N LEU A 156 4.72 -28.80 10.83
CA LEU A 156 3.26 -28.95 10.73
C LEU A 156 2.88 -29.33 9.30
N SER A 157 2.01 -30.33 9.15
CA SER A 157 1.29 -30.65 7.92
C SER A 157 0.15 -29.64 7.71
N CYS A 158 0.55 -28.38 7.53
CA CYS A 158 -0.34 -27.28 7.19
C CYS A 158 0.30 -26.40 6.14
N THR A 159 -0.47 -25.94 5.17
CA THR A 159 -0.02 -24.97 4.17
C THR A 159 -1.13 -23.94 3.95
N ILE A 160 -0.76 -22.67 4.08
CA ILE A 160 -1.65 -21.53 3.81
C ILE A 160 -1.28 -20.97 2.45
N THR A 161 -2.26 -20.78 1.57
CA THR A 161 -2.05 -20.12 0.28
C THR A 161 -2.91 -18.89 0.14
N VAL A 162 -2.34 -17.82 -0.38
CA VAL A 162 -3.04 -16.59 -0.79
C VAL A 162 -2.87 -16.44 -2.30
N GLY A 163 -3.98 -16.43 -3.02
CA GLY A 163 -3.99 -16.27 -4.47
C GLY A 163 -4.03 -14.81 -4.91
N GLU A 164 -4.14 -14.62 -6.22
CA GLU A 164 -4.40 -13.29 -6.81
C GLU A 164 -5.74 -12.72 -6.31
N GLN A 165 -5.72 -11.44 -6.00
CA GLN A 165 -6.90 -10.68 -5.58
C GLN A 165 -6.63 -9.18 -5.75
N THR A 166 -7.67 -8.41 -6.03
CA THR A 166 -7.57 -6.99 -6.39
C THR A 166 -8.39 -6.11 -5.47
N GLY A 167 -8.04 -4.83 -5.38
CA GLY A 167 -8.82 -3.80 -4.72
C GLY A 167 -8.86 -3.93 -3.19
N LEU A 168 -7.84 -4.55 -2.60
CA LEU A 168 -7.69 -4.54 -1.13
C LEU A 168 -7.48 -3.10 -0.67
N LYS A 169 -8.13 -2.70 0.43
CA LYS A 169 -7.97 -1.38 1.02
C LYS A 169 -7.44 -1.50 2.44
N GLY A 170 -7.18 -0.35 3.05
CA GLY A 170 -6.65 -0.28 4.42
C GLY A 170 -5.16 -0.01 4.48
N ILE A 171 -4.53 0.36 3.37
CA ILE A 171 -3.19 0.94 3.39
C ILE A 171 -3.32 2.46 3.28
N THR A 172 -2.56 3.18 4.10
CA THR A 172 -2.44 4.63 4.03
C THR A 172 -0.98 5.04 4.05
N ALA A 173 -0.62 6.03 3.25
CA ALA A 173 0.74 6.55 3.14
C ALA A 173 0.85 7.98 3.67
N THR A 174 1.95 8.29 4.36
CA THR A 174 2.26 9.64 4.83
C THR A 174 3.68 10.02 4.44
N ASN A 175 3.85 11.23 3.91
CA ASN A 175 5.18 11.81 3.69
C ASN A 175 5.83 12.13 5.03
N VAL A 176 7.09 11.71 5.21
CA VAL A 176 7.83 11.99 6.45
C VAL A 176 8.82 13.13 6.22
N GLY A 177 8.72 14.17 7.04
CA GLY A 177 9.56 15.36 6.98
C GLY A 177 8.99 16.46 6.07
N THR A 178 9.58 17.65 6.14
CA THR A 178 9.18 18.83 5.34
C THR A 178 9.70 18.76 3.91
N GLU A 179 10.80 18.04 3.69
CA GLU A 179 11.32 17.64 2.38
C GLU A 179 11.35 16.11 2.36
N PRO A 180 10.28 15.45 1.85
CA PRO A 180 10.11 14.04 2.15
C PRO A 180 11.13 13.20 1.40
N THR A 181 11.92 12.46 2.18
CA THR A 181 12.91 11.52 1.64
C THR A 181 12.34 10.11 1.51
N HIS A 182 11.24 9.83 2.21
CA HIS A 182 10.58 8.53 2.27
C HIS A 182 9.10 8.69 2.68
N ILE A 183 8.35 7.60 2.52
CA ILE A 183 6.93 7.51 2.88
C ILE A 183 6.78 6.43 3.96
N GLU A 184 5.97 6.71 4.98
CA GLU A 184 5.48 5.71 5.92
C GLU A 184 4.14 5.13 5.45
N ALA A 185 4.08 3.81 5.31
CA ALA A 185 2.88 3.08 4.97
C ALA A 185 2.35 2.34 6.20
N ASN A 186 1.16 2.75 6.66
CA ASN A 186 0.41 2.04 7.69
C ASN A 186 -0.56 1.06 7.03
N ILE A 187 -0.53 -0.20 7.46
CA ILE A 187 -1.27 -1.29 6.86
C ILE A 187 -2.27 -1.84 7.88
N ASN A 188 -3.55 -1.77 7.53
CA ASN A 188 -4.68 -2.25 8.32
C ASN A 188 -5.81 -2.77 7.42
N ILE A 189 -5.54 -3.89 6.73
CA ILE A 189 -6.50 -4.62 5.91
C ILE A 189 -7.37 -5.46 6.85
N THR A 190 -8.40 -4.84 7.42
CA THR A 190 -9.33 -5.46 8.37
C THR A 190 -10.77 -5.02 8.09
N GLY A 191 -11.74 -5.88 8.44
CA GLY A 191 -13.15 -5.49 8.55
C GLY A 191 -13.73 -4.84 7.29
N ALA A 192 -14.09 -3.55 7.42
CA ALA A 192 -14.66 -2.73 6.35
C ALA A 192 -13.62 -2.26 5.30
N ASN A 193 -12.34 -2.31 5.63
CA ASN A 193 -11.25 -1.94 4.71
C ASN A 193 -10.92 -3.05 3.72
N GLY A 194 -11.48 -4.24 3.89
CA GLY A 194 -11.23 -5.38 3.05
C GLY A 194 -10.81 -6.59 3.86
N LYS A 195 -10.82 -7.73 3.18
CA LYS A 195 -10.45 -9.01 3.74
C LYS A 195 -9.67 -9.79 2.68
N ILE A 196 -8.68 -10.53 3.13
CA ILE A 196 -7.84 -11.37 2.28
C ILE A 196 -8.46 -12.76 2.17
N ALA A 197 -8.62 -13.23 0.94
CA ALA A 197 -8.96 -14.62 0.68
C ALA A 197 -7.73 -15.52 0.84
N TYR A 198 -7.92 -16.67 1.50
CA TYR A 198 -6.86 -17.65 1.73
C TYR A 198 -7.43 -19.06 1.76
N THR A 199 -6.56 -20.04 1.57
CA THR A 199 -6.87 -21.47 1.70
C THR A 199 -5.85 -22.12 2.62
N LYS A 200 -6.33 -22.95 3.54
CA LYS A 200 -5.56 -23.84 4.42
C LYS A 200 -5.70 -25.26 3.89
N THR A 201 -4.58 -25.96 3.76
CA THR A 201 -4.52 -27.37 3.35
C THR A 201 -3.64 -28.16 4.32
N GLY A 202 -3.92 -29.44 4.51
CA GLY A 202 -3.23 -30.29 5.48
C GLY A 202 -4.01 -30.52 6.77
N THR A 203 -3.63 -31.55 7.51
CA THR A 203 -4.37 -32.07 8.67
C THR A 203 -4.05 -31.34 9.97
N GLU A 204 -2.94 -30.63 10.03
CA GLU A 204 -2.45 -29.96 11.25
C GLU A 204 -2.64 -28.44 11.19
N CYS A 205 -3.49 -27.96 10.28
CA CYS A 205 -3.91 -26.57 10.30
C CYS A 205 -4.81 -26.30 11.51
N PRO A 206 -4.62 -25.17 12.23
CA PRO A 206 -5.57 -24.75 13.24
C PRO A 206 -6.98 -24.65 12.63
N GLU A 207 -7.97 -25.20 13.33
CA GLU A 207 -9.36 -25.31 12.86
C GLU A 207 -9.55 -26.13 11.57
N GLY A 208 -8.55 -26.95 11.20
CA GLY A 208 -8.60 -27.83 10.03
C GLY A 208 -8.36 -27.14 8.68
N PRO A 209 -8.33 -27.93 7.59
CA PRO A 209 -8.24 -27.42 6.23
C PRO A 209 -9.54 -26.73 5.82
N GLY A 210 -9.45 -25.76 4.91
CA GLY A 210 -10.60 -24.99 4.44
C GLY A 210 -10.20 -23.68 3.81
N SER A 211 -11.16 -22.95 3.24
CA SER A 211 -10.92 -21.62 2.69
C SER A 211 -11.64 -20.56 3.52
N GLY A 212 -11.04 -19.37 3.59
CA GLY A 212 -11.60 -18.21 4.29
C GLY A 212 -11.46 -16.95 3.46
N THR A 213 -12.40 -16.03 3.62
CA THR A 213 -12.38 -14.68 3.00
C THR A 213 -12.35 -13.59 4.06
N ASN A 214 -11.83 -13.91 5.23
CA ASN A 214 -11.78 -13.06 6.41
C ASN A 214 -10.36 -12.87 6.95
N GLY A 215 -9.35 -13.18 6.13
CA GLY A 215 -7.96 -12.95 6.50
C GLY A 215 -7.72 -11.46 6.70
N THR A 216 -6.96 -11.10 7.72
CA THR A 216 -6.61 -9.71 7.99
C THR A 216 -5.11 -9.52 7.97
N TYR A 217 -4.66 -8.32 7.60
CA TYR A 217 -3.24 -8.00 7.56
C TYR A 217 -2.97 -6.64 8.19
N THR A 218 -2.08 -6.64 9.17
CA THR A 218 -1.64 -5.43 9.87
C THR A 218 -0.12 -5.33 9.81
N GLY A 219 0.40 -4.11 9.70
CA GLY A 219 1.83 -3.87 9.69
C GLY A 219 2.16 -2.41 9.45
N HIS A 220 3.45 -2.12 9.49
CA HIS A 220 3.98 -0.79 9.23
C HIS A 220 5.24 -0.94 8.37
N SER A 221 5.40 -0.09 7.37
CA SER A 221 6.56 -0.14 6.48
C SER A 221 7.03 1.25 6.12
N THR A 222 8.35 1.44 6.10
CA THR A 222 8.97 2.62 5.51
C THR A 222 9.36 2.30 4.07
N ILE A 223 8.88 3.10 3.11
CA ILE A 223 9.19 2.97 1.69
C ILE A 223 10.17 4.08 1.30
N THR A 224 11.36 3.69 0.85
CA THR A 224 12.43 4.61 0.45
C THR A 224 12.71 4.49 -1.05
N GLY A 225 12.99 5.62 -1.70
CA GLY A 225 13.44 5.68 -3.09
C GLY A 225 14.96 5.64 -3.23
N PHE A 226 15.48 4.99 -4.28
CA PHE A 226 16.90 4.92 -4.63
C PHE A 226 17.12 5.21 -6.13
N GLU A 227 18.26 5.83 -6.47
CA GLU A 227 18.70 6.11 -7.85
C GLU A 227 18.94 4.83 -8.67
N ASP A 228 19.40 3.75 -8.04
CA ASP A 228 19.76 2.50 -8.70
C ASP A 228 19.31 1.25 -7.92
N ASN A 229 19.41 0.07 -8.55
CA ASN A 229 19.01 -1.20 -7.96
C ASN A 229 20.10 -1.83 -7.08
N SER A 230 21.14 -1.08 -6.68
CA SER A 230 22.26 -1.64 -5.91
C SER A 230 21.94 -1.85 -4.42
N GLY A 231 20.67 -1.69 -4.04
CA GLY A 231 20.18 -1.88 -2.67
C GLY A 231 20.65 -0.77 -1.73
N THR A 232 20.95 -1.11 -0.47
CA THR A 232 21.44 -0.23 0.61
C THR A 232 22.76 0.53 0.32
N LYS A 233 23.24 0.50 -0.93
CA LYS A 233 24.43 1.23 -1.41
C LYS A 233 24.13 2.25 -2.52
N GLY A 234 22.90 2.30 -3.03
CA GLY A 234 22.47 3.33 -3.97
C GLY A 234 22.26 4.69 -3.29
N ALA A 235 22.41 5.78 -4.03
CA ALA A 235 22.07 7.10 -3.52
C ALA A 235 20.56 7.18 -3.24
N LYS A 236 20.17 7.47 -1.99
CA LYS A 236 18.77 7.71 -1.62
C LYS A 236 18.25 8.93 -2.40
N VAL A 237 17.02 8.82 -2.87
CA VAL A 237 16.28 9.91 -3.52
C VAL A 237 14.99 10.17 -2.76
N GLY A 238 14.47 11.38 -2.89
CA GLY A 238 13.18 11.72 -2.29
C GLY A 238 12.07 10.93 -2.95
N LEU A 239 11.28 10.22 -2.14
CA LEU A 239 10.02 9.61 -2.53
C LEU A 239 8.90 10.30 -1.74
N HIS A 240 7.93 10.90 -2.44
CA HIS A 240 6.81 11.60 -1.82
C HIS A 240 5.52 11.39 -2.60
N VAL A 241 4.39 11.53 -1.90
CA VAL A 241 3.05 11.58 -2.49
C VAL A 241 2.58 13.02 -2.50
N PHE A 242 2.06 13.54 -3.61
CA PHE A 242 1.51 14.88 -3.71
C PHE A 242 0.16 14.87 -4.42
#